data_AF-A0A6B3FRV2-F1
#
_entry.id   AF-A0A6B3FRV2-F1
#
_cell.length_a   1.000
_cell.length_b   1.000
_cell.length_c   1.000
_cell.angle_alpha   90.00
_cell.angle_beta   90.00
_cell.angle_gamma   90.00
#
_symmetry.space_group_name_H-M   'P 1'
#
loop_
_entity.id
_entity.type
_entity.pdbx_description
1 polymer ?
#
loop_
_entity_poly.entity_id
_entity_poly.type
_entity_poly.pdbx_seq_one_letter_code
_entity_poly.pdbx_strand_id
1 'polypeptide(L)'
;NEPLVVDGTKVYLIAHGYAPVVTVRDGKGKVVSKSAVPLLPIDNNITSSGAIKVMDGYKDKNGKKTQLGFKAFFVPTFAGHGKGQMFSQFPALDFPVLALSA
;
A
#
# COMPACT_ATOMS: atom_id res chain seq x y z
N ASN A 1 7.38 -2.83 14.35
CA ASN A 1 8.76 -3.34 14.28
C ASN A 1 9.19 -3.68 15.69
N GLU A 2 8.93 -4.92 16.12
CA GLU A 2 9.33 -5.39 17.45
C GLU A 2 10.66 -6.15 17.32
N PRO A 3 11.60 -5.98 18.26
CA PRO A 3 12.90 -6.64 18.15
C PRO A 3 12.77 -8.14 18.39
N LEU A 4 13.53 -8.92 17.63
CA LEU A 4 13.85 -10.29 18.01
C LEU A 4 14.88 -10.24 19.15
N VAL A 5 14.62 -10.95 20.25
CA VAL A 5 15.54 -11.02 21.40
C VAL A 5 16.20 -12.39 21.45
N VAL A 6 17.53 -12.43 21.43
CA VAL A 6 18.34 -13.66 21.54
C VAL A 6 19.47 -13.41 22.53
N ASP A 7 19.53 -14.21 23.60
CA ASP A 7 20.56 -14.12 24.65
C ASP A 7 20.78 -12.69 25.19
N GLY A 8 19.69 -11.93 25.37
CA GLY A 8 19.72 -10.53 25.82
C GLY A 8 20.07 -9.49 24.75
N THR A 9 20.41 -9.91 23.53
CA THR A 9 20.65 -9.04 22.37
C THR A 9 19.35 -8.73 21.64
N LYS A 10 19.15 -7.47 21.23
CA LYS A 10 18.00 -7.03 20.43
C LYS A 10 18.39 -6.86 18.97
N VAL A 11 17.69 -7.54 18.07
CA VAL A 11 17.86 -7.44 16.62
C VAL A 11 16.62 -6.79 16.02
N TYR A 12 16.83 -5.73 15.23
CA TYR A 12 15.75 -5.00 14.55
C TYR A 12 15.85 -5.22 13.03
N LEU A 13 14.69 -5.39 12.39
CA LEU A 13 14.62 -5.35 10.94
C LEU A 13 14.71 -3.88 10.50
N ILE A 14 15.74 -3.57 9.71
CA ILE A 14 15.93 -2.25 9.10
C ILE A 14 15.41 -2.25 7.66
N ALA A 15 15.00 -1.09 7.17
CA ALA A 15 14.61 -0.86 5.77
C ALA A 15 13.55 -1.85 5.23
N HIS A 16 12.58 -2.25 6.05
CA HIS A 16 11.47 -3.08 5.59
C HIS A 16 10.53 -2.30 4.65
N GLY A 17 9.85 -3.00 3.74
CA GLY A 17 8.75 -2.44 2.93
C GLY A 17 7.37 -2.81 3.49
N TYR A 18 6.34 -2.13 3.01
CA TYR A 18 4.95 -2.51 3.28
C TYR A 18 4.30 -3.16 2.06
N ALA A 19 3.42 -4.12 2.34
CA ALA A 19 2.58 -4.76 1.34
C ALA A 19 1.10 -4.68 1.76
N PRO A 20 0.42 -3.54 1.55
CA PRO A 20 -1.00 -3.41 1.91
C PRO A 20 -1.85 -4.46 1.20
N VAL A 21 -2.82 -5.03 1.91
CA VAL A 21 -3.82 -5.93 1.34
C VAL A 21 -4.93 -5.09 0.71
N VAL A 22 -5.00 -5.09 -0.62
CA VAL A 22 -5.99 -4.32 -1.38
C VAL A 22 -7.11 -5.25 -1.83
N THR A 23 -8.35 -4.86 -1.56
CA THR A 23 -9.55 -5.52 -2.09
C THR A 23 -10.19 -4.63 -3.13
N VAL A 24 -10.30 -5.11 -4.37
CA VAL A 24 -10.98 -4.42 -5.47
C VAL A 24 -12.36 -5.02 -5.66
N ARG A 25 -13.38 -4.16 -5.74
CA ARG A 25 -14.78 -4.53 -5.96
C ARG A 25 -15.30 -3.95 -7.27
N ASP A 26 -16.16 -4.67 -7.95
CA ASP A 26 -16.88 -4.15 -9.12
C ASP A 26 -18.01 -3.17 -8.72
N GLY A 27 -18.68 -2.58 -9.72
CA GLY A 27 -19.81 -1.67 -9.48
C GLY A 27 -21.03 -2.30 -8.80
N LYS A 28 -21.06 -3.63 -8.64
CA LYS A 28 -22.09 -4.37 -7.89
C LYS A 28 -21.60 -4.79 -6.50
N GLY A 29 -20.39 -4.39 -6.10
CA GLY A 29 -19.78 -4.72 -4.81
C GLY A 29 -19.09 -6.08 -4.73
N LYS A 30 -19.08 -6.87 -5.81
CA LYS A 30 -18.44 -8.19 -5.84
C LYS A 30 -16.92 -8.02 -5.82
N VAL A 31 -16.22 -8.80 -4.98
CA VAL A 31 -14.76 -8.82 -4.96
C VAL A 31 -14.25 -9.42 -6.27
N VAL A 32 -13.44 -8.65 -7.01
CA VAL A 32 -12.78 -9.09 -8.24
C VAL A 32 -11.31 -9.40 -8.05
N SER A 33 -10.67 -8.81 -7.03
CA SER A 33 -9.30 -9.11 -6.64
C SER A 33 -9.09 -8.82 -5.15
N LYS A 34 -8.27 -9.65 -4.49
CA LYS A 34 -7.81 -9.45 -3.11
C LYS A 34 -6.40 -9.98 -2.98
N SER A 35 -5.42 -9.08 -2.89
CA SER A 35 -4.01 -9.44 -2.86
C SER A 35 -3.19 -8.49 -2.00
N ALA A 36 -2.11 -9.00 -1.42
CA ALA A 36 -1.05 -8.16 -0.88
C ALA A 36 -0.29 -7.52 -2.03
N VAL A 37 -0.11 -6.19 -2.00
CA VAL A 37 0.55 -5.44 -3.05
C VAL A 37 1.89 -4.94 -2.51
N PRO A 38 3.01 -5.59 -2.85
CA PRO A 38 4.32 -5.11 -2.39
C PRO A 38 4.62 -3.75 -3.01
N LEU A 39 5.00 -2.79 -2.18
CA LEU A 39 5.38 -1.44 -2.58
C LEU A 39 6.86 -1.20 -2.24
N LEU A 40 7.54 -0.42 -3.09
CA LEU A 40 8.97 -0.14 -2.97
C LEU A 40 9.18 1.17 -2.20
N PRO A 41 9.90 1.15 -1.07
CA PRO A 41 10.30 2.36 -0.36
C PRO A 41 11.15 3.28 -1.24
N ILE A 42 10.93 4.59 -1.14
CA ILE A 42 11.68 5.61 -1.88
C ILE A 42 12.38 6.63 -0.96
N ASP A 43 12.22 6.48 0.36
CA ASP A 43 12.88 7.29 1.39
C ASP A 43 13.13 6.45 2.67
N ASN A 44 13.74 7.06 3.67
CA ASN A 44 14.05 6.43 4.96
C ASN A 44 12.83 6.29 5.89
N ASN A 45 11.74 7.03 5.64
CA ASN A 45 10.49 6.94 6.40
C ASN A 45 9.47 5.97 5.75
N ILE A 46 9.92 5.17 4.78
CA ILE A 46 9.17 4.09 4.14
C ILE A 46 7.94 4.63 3.37
N THR A 47 8.02 5.87 2.89
CA THR A 47 7.15 6.31 1.79
C THR A 47 7.40 5.37 0.62
N SER A 48 6.35 4.73 0.12
CA SER A 48 6.49 3.63 -0.82
C SER A 48 5.64 3.84 -2.07
N SER A 49 6.15 3.41 -3.22
CA SER A 49 5.44 3.50 -4.51
C SER A 49 5.32 2.14 -5.19
N GLY A 50 4.31 1.99 -6.04
CA GLY A 50 4.13 0.77 -6.83
C GLY A 50 2.90 0.83 -7.72
N ALA A 51 2.45 -0.34 -8.15
CA ALA A 51 1.28 -0.47 -9.01
C ALA A 51 0.39 -1.62 -8.56
N ILE A 52 -0.92 -1.36 -8.52
CA ILE A 52 -1.95 -2.37 -8.30
C ILE A 52 -2.45 -2.79 -9.67
N LYS A 53 -2.37 -4.10 -9.96
CA LYS A 53 -2.82 -4.68 -11.23
C LYS A 53 -3.95 -5.66 -10.97
N VAL A 54 -5.07 -5.46 -11.65
CA VAL A 54 -6.23 -6.38 -11.64
C VAL A 54 -6.34 -6.96 -13.03
N MET A 55 -5.80 -8.17 -13.18
CA MET A 55 -5.65 -8.82 -14.49
C MET A 55 -6.94 -9.50 -14.97
N ASP A 56 -7.80 -9.92 -14.04
CA ASP A 56 -9.01 -10.69 -14.32
C ASP A 56 -10.17 -10.29 -13.39
N GLY A 57 -11.37 -10.76 -13.71
CA GLY A 57 -12.55 -10.66 -12.85
C GLY A 57 -13.38 -9.38 -12.99
N TYR A 58 -12.80 -8.28 -13.49
CA TYR A 58 -13.53 -7.04 -13.74
C TYR A 58 -14.20 -7.02 -15.12
N LYS A 59 -15.42 -6.48 -15.15
CA LYS A 59 -16.16 -6.14 -16.38
C LYS A 59 -16.58 -4.69 -16.33
N ASP A 60 -16.43 -3.98 -17.44
CA ASP A 60 -16.89 -2.59 -17.56
C ASP A 60 -18.43 -2.48 -17.63
N LYS A 61 -18.93 -1.25 -17.74
CA LYS A 61 -20.37 -0.95 -17.84
C LYS A 61 -21.09 -1.64 -19.01
N ASN A 62 -20.36 -2.04 -20.05
CA ASN A 62 -20.88 -2.73 -21.23
C ASN A 62 -20.72 -4.26 -21.12
N GLY A 63 -20.21 -4.76 -19.99
CA GLY A 63 -19.99 -6.19 -19.75
C GLY A 63 -18.71 -6.74 -20.39
N LYS A 64 -17.83 -5.89 -20.95
CA LYS A 64 -16.56 -6.32 -21.55
C LYS A 64 -15.54 -6.61 -20.45
N LYS A 65 -14.81 -7.72 -20.59
CA LYS A 65 -13.67 -8.03 -19.71
C LYS A 65 -12.59 -6.96 -19.88
N THR A 66 -12.20 -6.33 -18.79
CA THR A 66 -11.27 -5.19 -18.80
C THR A 66 -10.28 -5.33 -17.65
N GLN A 67 -9.02 -5.02 -17.91
CA GLN A 67 -7.97 -5.00 -16.89
C GLN A 67 -7.89 -3.62 -16.26
N LEU A 68 -7.56 -3.56 -14.97
CA LEU A 68 -7.37 -2.31 -14.24
C LEU A 68 -5.93 -2.18 -13.76
N GLY A 69 -5.41 -0.97 -13.84
CA GLY A 69 -4.11 -0.61 -13.29
C GLY A 69 -4.22 0.69 -12.52
N PHE A 70 -3.63 0.73 -11.33
CA PHE A 70 -3.56 1.93 -10.50
C PHE A 70 -2.13 2.17 -10.05
N LYS A 71 -1.63 3.39 -10.20
CA LYS A 71 -0.41 3.81 -9.50
C LYS A 71 -0.75 3.95 -8.03
N ALA A 72 0.09 3.39 -7.17
CA ALA A 72 -0.09 3.38 -5.74
C ALA A 72 1.05 4.15 -5.07
N PHE A 73 0.67 5.02 -4.13
CA PHE A 73 1.60 5.75 -3.29
C PHE A 73 1.16 5.63 -1.84
N PHE A 74 1.97 4.97 -1.03
CA PHE A 74 1.65 4.59 0.34
C PHE A 74 2.51 5.36 1.33
N VAL A 75 1.84 5.94 2.32
CA VAL A 75 2.45 6.71 3.40
C VAL A 75 2.05 6.10 4.74
N PRO A 76 2.99 5.45 5.45
CA PRO A 76 2.73 4.85 6.77
C PRO A 76 2.24 5.82 7.85
N THR A 77 2.84 7.01 7.94
CA THR A 77 2.46 8.07 8.89
C THR A 77 2.24 9.38 8.15
N PHE A 78 0.99 9.64 7.75
CA PHE A 78 0.61 10.86 7.05
C PHE A 78 0.52 12.05 8.03
N ALA A 79 1.07 13.21 7.64
CA ALA A 79 1.02 14.42 8.46
C ALA A 79 -0.40 14.98 8.66
N GLY A 80 -1.34 14.58 7.79
CA GLY A 80 -2.71 15.09 7.74
C GLY A 80 -2.91 16.15 6.66
N HIS A 81 -4.17 16.39 6.31
CA HIS A 81 -4.53 17.34 5.26
C HIS A 81 -4.07 18.76 5.62
N GLY A 82 -3.38 19.42 4.69
CA GLY A 82 -2.84 20.78 4.88
C GLY A 82 -1.66 20.87 5.86
N LYS A 83 -1.14 19.74 6.38
CA LYS A 83 -0.09 19.71 7.41
C LYS A 83 1.26 19.18 6.92
N GLY A 84 1.40 18.90 5.63
CA GLY A 84 2.65 18.39 5.05
C GLY A 84 2.48 17.89 3.62
N GLN A 85 3.55 17.28 3.11
CA GLN A 85 3.54 16.61 1.81
C GLN A 85 3.01 15.18 1.95
N MET A 86 2.75 14.51 0.82
CA MET A 86 2.44 13.08 0.80
C MET A 86 3.69 12.21 1.03
N PHE A 87 4.46 12.53 2.07
CA PHE A 87 5.64 11.79 2.49
C PHE A 87 5.47 11.41 3.96
N SER A 88 5.92 10.22 4.30
CA SER A 88 5.80 9.68 5.64
C SER A 88 6.64 10.46 6.64
N GLN A 89 6.05 10.79 7.79
CA GLN A 89 6.73 11.47 8.88
C GLN A 89 7.51 10.50 9.78
N PHE A 90 7.11 9.24 9.80
CA PHE A 90 7.70 8.18 10.61
C PHE A 90 7.49 6.81 9.90
N PRO A 91 8.41 5.85 10.01
CA PRO A 91 8.32 4.57 9.30
C PRO A 91 7.22 3.61 9.79
N ALA A 92 6.65 3.80 10.99
CA ALA A 92 5.58 2.94 11.50
C ALA A 92 4.21 3.28 10.90
N LEU A 93 3.21 2.43 11.11
CA LEU A 93 1.85 2.58 10.56
C LEU A 93 0.96 3.46 11.46
N ASP A 94 1.40 4.67 11.81
CA ASP A 94 0.67 5.47 12.81
C ASP A 94 -0.54 6.20 12.20
N PHE A 95 -0.46 6.57 10.92
CA PHE A 95 -1.58 7.14 10.18
C PHE A 95 -1.47 6.76 8.69
N PRO A 96 -1.77 5.50 8.35
CA PRO A 96 -1.49 4.97 7.03
C PRO A 96 -2.50 5.48 6.00
N VAL A 97 -1.98 5.99 4.88
CA VAL A 97 -2.78 6.46 3.73
C VAL A 97 -2.26 5.84 2.45
N LEU A 98 -3.18 5.43 1.58
CA LEU A 98 -2.91 4.95 0.23
C LEU A 98 -3.54 5.91 -0.78
N ALA A 99 -2.71 6.63 -1.52
CA ALA A 99 -3.14 7.46 -2.65
C ALA A 99 -3.07 6.64 -3.95
N LEU A 100 -4.16 6.72 -4.73
CA LEU A 100 -4.29 6.01 -6.02
C LEU A 100 -4.50 7.01 -7.15
N SER A 101 -3.87 6.76 -8.29
CA SER A 101 -4.19 7.44 -9.56
C SER A 101 -4.30 6.43 -10.71
N ALA A 102 -5.14 6.75 -11.68
CA ALA A 102 -5.47 5.92 -12.84
C ALA A 102 -5.17 6.67 -14.14
#